data_AF-A0A3C1M446-F1
#
_entry.id   AF-A0A3C1M446-F1
#
_cell.length_a   1.000
_cell.length_b   1.000
_cell.length_c   1.000
_cell.angle_alpha   90.00
_cell.angle_beta   90.00
_cell.angle_gamma   90.00
#
_symmetry.space_group_name_H-M   'P 1'
#
loop_
_entity.id
_entity.type
_entity.pdbx_description
1 polymer ?
#
loop_
_entity_poly.entity_id
_entity_poly.type
_entity_poly.pdbx_seq_one_letter_code
_entity_poly.pdbx_strand_id
1 'polypeptide(L)'
;MYDLAALAQQLPKGERPWARYPQDIPLPTHEDLPCEDNEIVHNFQELPLSILLTTSMQPHLARQRPDGDFLLGHDSGVYWQIIDPPLKGAVAPDWLCVLGVP
;
A
#
# COMPACT_ATOMS: atom_id res chain seq x y z
N MET A 1 -20.59 -1.66 -9.43
CA MET A 1 -20.13 -1.26 -8.10
C MET A 1 -19.93 -2.54 -7.31
N TYR A 2 -18.68 -2.93 -7.04
CA TYR A 2 -18.37 -4.14 -6.28
C TYR A 2 -18.39 -3.82 -4.79
N ASP A 3 -19.22 -4.51 -4.02
CA ASP A 3 -19.21 -4.43 -2.56
C ASP A 3 -18.06 -5.31 -2.02
N LEU A 4 -16.90 -4.69 -1.83
CA LEU A 4 -15.70 -5.37 -1.33
C LEU A 4 -15.86 -5.84 0.14
N ALA A 5 -16.73 -5.20 0.93
CA ALA A 5 -17.02 -5.63 2.29
C ALA A 5 -17.84 -6.92 2.30
N ALA A 6 -18.81 -7.05 1.39
CA ALA A 6 -19.54 -8.29 1.18
C ALA A 6 -18.66 -9.42 0.63
N LEU A 7 -17.71 -9.11 -0.26
CA LEU A 7 -16.74 -10.09 -0.79
C LEU A 7 -15.78 -10.59 0.29
N ALA A 8 -15.33 -9.71 1.21
CA ALA A 8 -14.48 -10.09 2.33
C ALA A 8 -15.20 -11.02 3.33
N GLN A 9 -16.51 -10.91 3.48
CA GLN A 9 -17.32 -11.77 4.35
C GLN A 9 -17.53 -13.19 3.80
N GLN A 10 -17.30 -13.40 2.50
CA GLN A 10 -17.48 -14.69 1.83
C GLN A 10 -16.20 -15.53 1.74
N LEU A 11 -15.10 -15.06 2.34
CA LEU A 11 -13.81 -15.73 2.22
C LEU A 11 -13.76 -16.99 3.07
N PRO A 12 -13.29 -18.12 2.51
CA PRO A 12 -13.08 -19.33 3.28
C PRO A 12 -12.06 -19.07 4.39
N LYS A 13 -12.31 -19.67 5.55
CA LYS A 13 -11.50 -19.49 6.75
C LYS A 13 -10.05 -19.87 6.47
N GLY A 14 -9.16 -18.87 6.43
CA GLY A 14 -7.73 -19.05 6.15
C GLY A 14 -7.23 -18.34 4.89
N GLU A 15 -8.12 -17.88 4.01
CA GLU A 15 -7.75 -16.99 2.91
C GLU A 15 -7.60 -15.55 3.39
N ARG A 16 -6.52 -14.88 2.96
CA ARG A 16 -6.27 -13.48 3.32
C ARG A 16 -7.24 -12.59 2.53
N PRO A 17 -7.88 -11.58 3.15
CA PRO A 17 -8.86 -10.75 2.46
C PRO A 17 -8.41 -10.05 1.20
N TRP A 18 -7.12 -9.77 1.11
CA TRP A 18 -6.50 -9.14 -0.05
C TRP A 18 -6.11 -10.13 -1.16
N ALA A 19 -6.25 -11.44 -0.96
CA ALA A 19 -5.85 -12.47 -1.94
C ALA A 19 -6.78 -12.56 -3.16
N ARG A 20 -7.92 -11.86 -3.13
CA ARG A 20 -8.88 -11.80 -4.23
C ARG A 20 -9.35 -10.37 -4.47
N TYR A 21 -8.44 -9.48 -4.86
CA TYR A 21 -8.87 -8.35 -5.67
C TYR A 21 -9.31 -8.90 -7.04
N PRO A 22 -10.55 -8.63 -7.49
CA PRO A 22 -10.98 -9.02 -8.82
C PRO A 22 -10.02 -8.41 -9.85
N GLN A 23 -9.38 -9.26 -10.65
CA GLN A 23 -8.38 -8.85 -11.63
C GLN A 23 -8.96 -7.93 -12.72
N ASP A 24 -10.29 -7.88 -12.83
CA ASP A 24 -11.03 -7.14 -13.85
C ASP A 24 -11.54 -5.76 -13.35
N ILE A 25 -11.16 -5.31 -12.15
CA ILE A 25 -11.47 -3.95 -11.71
C ILE A 25 -10.42 -3.00 -12.31
N PRO A 26 -10.82 -1.96 -13.06
CA PRO A 26 -9.89 -0.93 -13.49
C PRO A 26 -9.29 -0.27 -12.23
N LEU A 27 -7.98 -0.39 -12.07
CA LEU A 27 -7.27 0.24 -10.96
C LEU A 27 -7.08 1.73 -11.26
N PRO A 28 -7.32 2.61 -10.28
CA PRO A 28 -7.01 4.02 -10.43
C PRO A 28 -5.50 4.21 -10.62
N THR A 29 -5.16 5.22 -11.39
CA THR A 29 -3.80 5.62 -11.71
C THR A 29 -3.48 6.94 -11.02
N HIS A 30 -2.20 7.28 -10.93
CA HIS A 30 -1.78 8.58 -10.39
C HIS A 30 -2.47 9.80 -11.03
N GLU A 31 -3.02 9.68 -12.25
CA GLU A 31 -3.78 10.73 -12.93
C GLU A 31 -5.18 10.97 -12.30
N ASP A 32 -5.68 10.01 -11.51
CA ASP A 32 -6.97 10.07 -10.81
C ASP A 32 -6.87 10.74 -9.43
N LEU A 33 -5.67 11.18 -9.03
CA LEU A 33 -5.43 11.94 -7.79
C LEU A 33 -5.09 13.39 -8.11
N PRO A 34 -5.55 14.35 -7.28
CA PRO A 34 -5.05 15.72 -7.37
C PRO A 34 -3.56 15.75 -7.03
N CYS A 35 -2.82 16.67 -7.66
CA CYS A 35 -1.40 16.88 -7.39
C CYS A 35 -1.15 17.42 -5.96
N GLU A 36 -2.12 18.13 -5.39
CA GLU A 36 -2.04 18.79 -4.08
C GLU A 36 -3.41 18.71 -3.38
N ASP A 37 -3.43 18.64 -2.06
CA ASP A 37 -4.65 18.62 -1.22
C ASP A 37 -4.83 19.89 -0.37
N ASN A 38 -3.98 20.91 -0.58
CA ASN A 38 -3.90 22.16 0.19
C ASN A 38 -3.49 22.01 1.66
N GLU A 39 -3.01 20.83 2.08
CA GLU A 39 -2.41 20.65 3.39
C GLU A 39 -0.90 20.89 3.33
N ILE A 40 -0.32 21.35 4.45
CA ILE A 40 1.13 21.50 4.56
C ILE A 40 1.74 20.11 4.68
N VAL A 41 2.85 19.84 3.99
CA VAL A 41 3.58 18.56 4.14
C VAL A 41 4.11 18.44 5.57
N HIS A 42 3.61 17.48 6.33
CA HIS A 42 4.07 17.17 7.69
C HIS A 42 5.18 16.09 7.69
N ASN A 43 5.26 15.30 6.62
CA ASN A 43 6.09 14.09 6.48
C ASN A 43 7.60 14.36 6.48
N PHE A 44 8.04 15.61 6.23
CA PHE A 44 9.47 15.94 6.23
C PHE A 44 10.14 15.64 7.59
N GLN A 45 9.40 15.76 8.68
CA GLN A 45 9.89 15.46 10.03
C GLN A 45 9.97 13.96 10.32
N GLU A 46 9.32 13.13 9.51
CA GLU A 46 9.21 11.69 9.68
C GLU A 46 10.30 10.92 8.91
N LEU A 47 11.04 11.60 8.03
CA LEU A 47 12.16 11.03 7.27
C LEU A 47 13.18 10.26 8.15
N PRO A 48 13.60 10.74 9.33
CA PRO A 48 14.49 9.98 10.21
C PRO A 48 13.87 8.66 10.69
N LEU A 49 12.55 8.62 10.92
CA LEU A 49 11.84 7.41 11.35
C LEU A 49 11.74 6.40 10.21
N SER A 50 11.44 6.83 8.98
CA SER A 50 11.38 5.94 7.81
C SER A 50 12.75 5.30 7.51
N ILE A 51 13.84 6.06 7.67
CA ILE A 51 15.22 5.53 7.54
C ILE A 51 15.48 4.47 8.62
N LEU A 52 15.10 4.73 9.87
CA LEU A 52 15.27 3.77 10.96
C LEU A 52 14.51 2.47 10.69
N LEU A 53 13.27 2.57 10.23
CA LEU A 53 12.45 1.39 9.88
C LEU A 53 13.09 0.59 8.74
N THR A 54 13.49 1.25 7.66
CA THR A 54 14.13 0.57 6.52
C THR A 54 15.43 -0.10 6.91
N THR A 55 16.33 0.62 7.57
CA THR A 55 17.63 0.06 7.98
C THR A 55 17.49 -1.07 9.00
N SER A 56 16.47 -1.03 9.86
CA SER A 56 16.20 -2.10 10.82
C SER A 56 15.52 -3.31 10.19
N MET A 57 14.61 -3.11 9.22
CA MET A 57 13.83 -4.20 8.62
C MET A 57 14.56 -4.91 7.48
N GLN A 58 15.34 -4.19 6.68
CA GLN A 58 16.05 -4.74 5.52
C GLN A 58 16.86 -6.01 5.82
N PRO A 59 17.71 -6.10 6.87
CA PRO A 59 18.46 -7.31 7.15
C PRO A 59 17.60 -8.51 7.58
N HIS A 60 16.38 -8.26 8.09
CA HIS A 60 15.44 -9.34 8.39
C HIS A 60 14.74 -9.82 7.11
N LEU A 61 14.31 -8.90 6.26
CA LEU A 61 13.67 -9.23 4.99
C LEU A 61 14.64 -9.95 4.06
N ALA A 62 15.88 -9.47 3.92
CA ALA A 62 16.91 -10.12 3.10
C ALA A 62 17.23 -11.56 3.57
N ARG A 63 17.12 -11.85 4.88
CA ARG A 63 17.29 -13.22 5.40
C ARG A 63 16.09 -14.12 5.10
N GLN A 64 14.88 -13.58 5.12
CA GLN A 64 13.66 -14.34 4.82
C GLN A 64 13.37 -14.48 3.33
N ARG A 65 13.86 -13.52 2.53
CA ARG A 65 13.66 -13.38 1.08
C ARG A 65 15.00 -13.08 0.39
N PRO A 66 15.90 -14.08 0.29
CA PRO A 66 17.21 -13.90 -0.34
C PRO A 66 17.14 -13.65 -1.85
N ASP A 67 16.02 -14.01 -2.46
CA ASP A 67 15.64 -13.70 -3.84
C ASP A 67 15.43 -12.19 -4.07
N GLY A 68 15.16 -11.43 -3.02
CA GLY A 68 14.90 -10.00 -3.11
C GLY A 68 13.45 -9.67 -3.45
N ASP A 69 12.53 -10.63 -3.29
CA ASP A 69 11.10 -10.51 -3.63
C ASP A 69 10.34 -9.62 -2.61
N PHE A 70 10.80 -8.38 -2.42
CA PHE A 70 10.15 -7.38 -1.60
C PHE A 70 10.53 -5.95 -2.02
N LEU A 71 9.60 -5.03 -1.83
CA LEU A 71 9.78 -3.60 -2.02
C LEU A 71 9.60 -2.88 -0.68
N LEU A 72 10.53 -1.98 -0.37
CA LEU A 72 10.40 -0.99 0.70
C LEU A 72 10.17 0.38 0.07
N GLY A 73 9.16 1.11 0.53
CA GLY A 73 8.81 2.43 0.03
C GLY A 73 8.61 3.41 1.19
N HIS A 74 8.90 4.69 0.93
CA HIS A 74 8.65 5.79 1.85
C HIS A 74 7.80 6.84 1.14
N ASP A 75 6.95 7.54 1.89
CA ASP A 75 6.24 8.74 1.43
C ASP A 75 5.61 8.58 0.04
N SER A 76 5.02 7.41 -0.20
CA SER A 76 4.49 7.01 -1.51
C SER A 76 3.00 6.78 -1.40
N GLY A 77 2.22 7.46 -2.23
CA GLY A 77 0.78 7.24 -2.32
C GLY A 77 0.46 5.81 -2.74
N VAL A 78 -0.41 5.15 -2.00
CA VAL A 78 -0.97 3.83 -2.32
C VAL A 78 -2.49 3.87 -2.28
N TYR A 79 -3.14 3.19 -3.21
CA TYR A 79 -4.56 2.91 -3.12
C TYR A 79 -4.79 1.77 -2.15
N TRP A 80 -5.16 2.11 -0.91
CA TRP A 80 -5.49 1.13 0.12
C TRP A 80 -6.86 0.49 -0.11
N GLN A 81 -7.80 1.25 -0.70
CA GLN A 81 -9.13 0.78 -1.06
C GLN A 81 -9.53 1.29 -2.44
N ILE A 82 -10.26 0.46 -3.20
CA ILE A 82 -10.82 0.87 -4.49
C ILE A 82 -12.22 1.43 -4.26
N ILE A 83 -12.31 2.75 -4.08
CA ILE A 83 -13.56 3.47 -3.80
C ILE A 83 -13.68 4.77 -4.61
N ASP A 84 -14.91 5.29 -4.75
CA ASP A 84 -15.21 6.52 -5.47
C ASP A 84 -15.52 7.69 -4.50
N PRO A 85 -14.86 8.86 -4.64
CA PRO A 85 -13.75 9.15 -5.54
C PRO A 85 -12.44 8.46 -5.11
N PRO A 86 -11.51 8.14 -6.05
CA PRO A 86 -10.26 7.44 -5.78
C PRO A 86 -9.42 8.04 -4.63
N LEU A 87 -9.45 9.37 -4.47
CA LEU A 87 -8.78 10.08 -3.39
C LEU A 87 -9.14 9.56 -1.99
N LYS A 88 -10.38 9.12 -1.75
CA LYS A 88 -10.77 8.59 -0.43
C LYS A 88 -10.12 7.25 -0.10
N GLY A 89 -9.73 6.51 -1.13
CA GLY A 89 -9.07 5.21 -1.01
C GLY A 89 -7.54 5.30 -1.04
N ALA A 90 -7.00 6.47 -1.37
CA ALA A 90 -5.57 6.72 -1.40
C ALA A 90 -5.06 7.15 -0.02
N VAL A 91 -3.91 6.61 0.36
CA VAL A 91 -3.17 6.98 1.57
C VAL A 91 -1.69 7.07 1.22
N ALA A 92 -0.96 7.99 1.83
CA ALA A 92 0.49 8.09 1.69
C ALA A 92 1.14 7.73 3.03
N PRO A 93 1.45 6.45 3.29
CA PRO A 93 2.11 6.06 4.52
C PRO A 93 3.57 6.51 4.51
N ASP A 94 4.06 6.88 5.69
CA ASP A 94 5.46 7.28 5.92
C ASP A 94 6.44 6.16 5.56
N TRP A 95 6.00 4.91 5.72
CA TRP A 95 6.74 3.70 5.38
C TRP A 95 5.82 2.55 4.98
N LEU A 96 6.18 1.80 3.93
CA LEU A 96 5.47 0.60 3.48
C LEU A 96 6.44 -0.52 3.08
N CYS A 97 5.95 -1.76 3.21
CA CYS A 97 6.64 -2.97 2.75
C CYS A 97 5.67 -3.85 1.97
N VAL A 98 6.02 -4.18 0.73
CA VAL A 98 5.26 -5.06 -0.15
C VAL A 98 6.10 -6.31 -0.42
N LEU A 99 5.54 -7.49 -0.16
CA LEU A 99 6.21 -8.77 -0.42
C LEU A 99 5.77 -9.36 -1.76
N GLY A 100 6.62 -10.14 -2.41
CA GLY A 100 6.31 -10.81 -3.68
C GLY A 100 6.33 -9.86 -4.89
N VAL A 101 7.09 -8.77 -4.81
CA VAL A 101 7.38 -7.87 -5.92
C VAL A 101 8.73 -8.29 -6.51
N PRO A 102 8.81 -8.65 -7.80
CA PRO A 102 10.06 -9.03 -8.46
C PRO A 102 10.96 -7.83 -8.80
#